data_AF-A0A352Z204-F1
#
_entry.id   AF-A0A352Z204-F1
#
_cell.length_a   1.000
_cell.length_b   1.000
_cell.length_c   1.000
_cell.angle_alpha   90.00
_cell.angle_beta   90.00
_cell.angle_gamma   90.00
#
_symmetry.space_group_name_H-M   'P 1'
#
loop_
_entity.id
_entity.type
_entity.pdbx_description
1 polymer ?
#
loop_
_entity_poly.entity_id
_entity_poly.type
_entity_poly.pdbx_seq_one_letter_code
_entity_poly.pdbx_strand_id
1 'polypeptide(L)'
;DKLIRSGISVDKARKSVMGIAALLTMTAPLTATVSTVGMAIFFMSLIMLAHGFWITNYITITSELFGKNATSTVVGMAGSAGAIAGLIINPLIGVVVQNYSYLPLWIASGILYPLAFILLILYIRRIRPVIISH
;
A
#
# COMPACT_ATOMS: atom_id res chain seq x y z
N ASP A 1 5.89 -14.86 -6.94
CA ASP A 1 5.83 -16.27 -7.42
C ASP A 1 7.12 -17.05 -7.25
N LYS A 2 8.31 -16.47 -7.48
CA LYS A 2 9.59 -17.16 -7.19
C LYS A 2 9.70 -17.68 -5.74
N LEU A 3 9.23 -16.90 -4.75
CA LEU A 3 9.17 -17.30 -3.33
C LEU A 3 8.25 -18.50 -3.07
N ILE A 4 7.10 -18.54 -3.77
CA ILE A 4 6.15 -19.65 -3.63
C ILE A 4 6.75 -20.92 -4.27
N ARG A 5 7.39 -20.76 -5.43
CA ARG A 5 8.13 -21.84 -6.11
C ARG A 5 9.31 -22.37 -5.29
N SER A 6 9.88 -21.57 -4.38
CA SER A 6 10.92 -22.01 -3.44
C SER A 6 10.39 -22.64 -2.15
N GLY A 7 9.10 -22.99 -2.09
CA GLY A 7 8.49 -23.71 -0.95
C GLY A 7 7.97 -22.82 0.18
N ILE A 8 8.01 -21.49 0.04
CA ILE A 8 7.41 -20.58 1.03
C ILE A 8 5.88 -20.59 0.85
N SER A 9 5.14 -20.67 1.96
CA SER A 9 3.68 -20.59 1.91
C SER A 9 3.22 -19.28 1.26
N VAL A 10 2.09 -19.32 0.54
CA VAL A 10 1.50 -18.13 -0.10
C VAL A 10 1.35 -17.00 0.91
N ASP A 11 0.83 -17.29 2.10
CA ASP A 11 0.64 -16.31 3.16
C ASP A 11 1.95 -15.57 3.53
N LYS A 12 3.02 -16.34 3.79
CA LYS A 12 4.33 -15.78 4.16
C LYS A 12 4.95 -15.03 2.98
N ALA A 13 4.84 -15.54 1.76
CA ALA A 13 5.37 -14.89 0.57
C ALA A 13 4.72 -13.52 0.32
N ARG A 14 3.39 -13.43 0.38
CA ARG A 14 2.65 -12.18 0.15
C ARG A 14 2.90 -11.16 1.25
N LYS A 15 2.80 -11.58 2.52
CA LYS A 15 3.03 -10.69 3.67
C LYS A 15 4.47 -10.19 3.75
N SER A 16 5.46 -11.01 3.43
CA SER A 16 6.85 -10.55 3.40
C SER A 16 7.07 -9.45 2.35
N VAL A 17 6.53 -9.61 1.14
CA VAL A 17 6.67 -8.58 0.08
C VAL A 17 5.96 -7.29 0.48
N MET A 18 4.74 -7.38 1.02
CA MET A 18 4.00 -6.21 1.49
C MET A 18 4.66 -5.55 2.71
N GLY A 19 5.27 -6.31 3.60
CA GLY A 19 6.03 -5.79 4.74
C GLY A 19 7.29 -5.05 4.29
N ILE A 20 8.03 -5.58 3.31
CA ILE A 20 9.17 -4.89 2.71
C ILE A 20 8.71 -3.59 2.03
N ALA A 21 7.60 -3.64 1.27
CA ALA A 21 7.03 -2.45 0.66
C ALA A 21 6.65 -1.39 1.70
N ALA A 22 6.00 -1.79 2.80
CA ALA A 22 5.64 -0.88 3.90
C ALA A 22 6.86 -0.26 4.60
N LEU A 23 7.95 -1.01 4.77
CA LEU A 23 9.19 -0.45 5.32
C LEU A 23 9.85 0.52 4.34
N LEU A 24 9.84 0.20 3.03
CA LEU A 24 10.39 1.08 2.00
C LEU A 24 9.65 2.41 1.93
N THR A 25 8.33 2.45 2.14
CA THR A 25 7.61 3.73 2.14
C THR A 25 8.00 4.64 3.31
N MET A 26 8.59 4.12 4.38
CA MET A 26 9.09 4.95 5.48
C MET A 26 10.25 5.87 5.05
N THR A 27 10.85 5.66 3.87
CA THR A 27 11.82 6.61 3.30
C THR A 27 11.14 7.85 2.70
N ALA A 28 9.81 7.92 2.63
CA ALA A 28 9.08 9.03 2.03
C ALA A 28 9.46 10.43 2.59
N PRO A 29 9.60 10.63 3.92
CA PRO A 29 10.04 11.90 4.48
C PRO A 29 11.44 12.35 4.04
N LEU A 30 12.32 11.41 3.66
CA LEU A 30 13.67 11.74 3.19
C LEU A 30 13.64 12.55 1.89
N THR A 31 12.57 12.40 1.09
CA THR A 31 12.34 13.22 -0.12
C THR A 31 12.26 14.72 0.21
N ALA A 32 11.78 15.08 1.40
CA ALA A 32 11.67 16.48 1.83
C ALA A 32 12.97 17.05 2.43
N THR A 33 13.94 16.18 2.79
CA THR A 33 15.18 16.62 3.46
C THR A 33 16.37 16.74 2.51
N VAL A 34 16.28 16.19 1.29
CA VAL A 34 17.37 16.19 0.32
C VAL A 34 17.45 17.50 -0.45
N SER A 35 18.67 17.98 -0.70
CA SER A 35 18.94 19.23 -1.41
C SER A 35 19.15 19.06 -2.92
N THR A 36 19.32 17.83 -3.41
CA THR A 36 19.56 17.55 -4.83
C THR A 36 18.35 16.91 -5.50
N VAL A 37 18.06 17.37 -6.71
CA VAL A 37 16.96 16.83 -7.53
C VAL A 37 17.14 15.33 -7.78
N GLY A 38 18.39 14.88 -8.01
CA GLY A 38 18.70 13.48 -8.23
C GLY A 38 18.30 12.57 -7.05
N MET A 39 18.57 12.99 -5.81
CA MET A 39 18.16 12.24 -4.64
C MET A 39 16.63 12.26 -4.43
N ALA A 40 15.98 13.39 -4.71
CA ALA A 40 14.52 13.49 -4.63
C ALA A 40 13.84 12.51 -5.60
N ILE A 41 14.33 12.44 -6.85
CA ILE A 41 13.85 11.47 -7.86
C ILE A 41 14.07 10.04 -7.36
N PHE A 42 15.26 9.72 -6.84
CA PHE A 42 15.57 8.39 -6.32
C PHE A 42 14.58 7.95 -5.24
N PHE A 43 14.30 8.80 -4.24
CA PHE A 43 13.34 8.47 -3.19
C PHE A 43 11.91 8.35 -3.72
N MET A 44 11.47 9.24 -4.63
CA MET A 44 10.15 9.12 -5.25
C MET A 44 10.01 7.82 -6.06
N SER A 45 11.03 7.43 -6.82
CA SER A 45 11.06 6.16 -7.55
C SER A 45 11.00 4.97 -6.60
N LEU A 46 11.70 5.03 -5.45
CA LEU A 46 11.67 3.97 -4.44
C LEU A 46 10.27 3.81 -3.82
N ILE A 47 9.60 4.92 -3.53
CA ILE A 47 8.22 4.92 -3.01
C ILE A 47 7.25 4.36 -4.05
N MET A 48 7.39 4.74 -5.33
CA MET A 48 6.56 4.20 -6.41
C MET A 48 6.80 2.70 -6.63
N LEU A 49 8.04 2.22 -6.52
CA LEU A 49 8.36 0.81 -6.54
C LEU A 49 7.66 0.05 -5.40
N ALA A 50 7.74 0.59 -4.17
CA ALA A 50 7.06 0.03 -3.01
C ALA A 50 5.53 0.00 -3.20
N HIS A 51 4.94 1.06 -3.74
CA HIS A 51 3.52 1.12 -4.09
C HIS A 51 3.15 0.03 -5.11
N GLY A 52 3.97 -0.19 -6.14
CA GLY A 52 3.77 -1.27 -7.12
C GLY A 52 3.74 -2.66 -6.49
N PHE A 53 4.67 -2.94 -5.58
CA PHE A 53 4.65 -4.20 -4.81
C PHE A 53 3.42 -4.32 -3.92
N TRP A 54 2.98 -3.21 -3.32
CA TRP A 54 1.79 -3.19 -2.48
C TRP A 54 0.53 -3.51 -3.27
N ILE A 55 0.24 -2.77 -4.34
CA ILE A 55 -1.03 -2.88 -5.07
C ILE A 55 -1.19 -4.24 -5.75
N THR A 56 -0.11 -4.77 -6.32
CA THR A 56 -0.12 -6.08 -6.99
C THR A 56 -0.40 -7.22 -6.01
N ASN A 57 0.24 -7.22 -4.83
CA ASN A 57 -0.02 -8.24 -3.81
C ASN A 57 -1.38 -8.04 -3.14
N TYR A 58 -1.83 -6.80 -2.92
CA TYR A 58 -3.16 -6.49 -2.40
C TYR A 58 -4.28 -7.07 -3.28
N ILE A 59 -4.22 -6.84 -4.60
CA ILE A 59 -5.19 -7.40 -5.55
C ILE A 59 -5.11 -8.94 -5.56
N THR A 60 -3.90 -9.49 -5.54
CA THR A 60 -3.69 -10.94 -5.51
C THR A 60 -4.30 -11.58 -4.25
N ILE A 61 -4.02 -11.04 -3.07
CA ILE A 61 -4.61 -11.50 -1.80
C ILE A 61 -6.14 -11.41 -1.87
N THR A 62 -6.69 -10.31 -2.40
CA THR A 62 -8.14 -10.15 -2.53
C THR A 62 -8.74 -11.28 -3.38
N SER A 63 -8.08 -11.64 -4.50
CA SER A 63 -8.51 -12.77 -5.33
C SER A 63 -8.33 -14.14 -4.69
N GLU A 64 -7.28 -14.32 -3.88
CA GLU A 64 -7.03 -15.55 -3.13
C GLU A 64 -8.04 -15.72 -1.98
N LEU A 65 -8.58 -14.64 -1.43
CA LEU A 65 -9.60 -14.64 -0.37
C LEU A 65 -11.02 -14.80 -0.91
N PHE A 66 -11.43 -14.00 -1.88
CA PHE A 66 -12.84 -13.92 -2.31
C PHE A 66 -13.14 -14.69 -3.61
N GLY A 67 -12.11 -15.22 -4.27
CA GLY A 67 -12.25 -15.84 -5.59
C GLY A 67 -12.40 -14.79 -6.71
N LYS A 68 -12.17 -15.24 -7.95
CA LYS A 68 -12.07 -14.36 -9.13
C LYS A 68 -13.32 -13.50 -9.37
N ASN A 69 -14.51 -14.04 -9.08
CA ASN A 69 -15.78 -13.36 -9.37
C ASN A 69 -16.07 -12.21 -8.40
N ALA A 70 -15.81 -12.38 -7.10
CA ALA A 70 -16.06 -11.34 -6.09
C ALA A 70 -14.91 -10.33 -5.97
N THR A 71 -13.74 -10.63 -6.55
CA THR A 71 -12.56 -9.73 -6.53
C THR A 71 -12.87 -8.36 -7.14
N SER A 72 -13.57 -8.34 -8.29
CA SER A 72 -13.86 -7.09 -9.01
C SER A 72 -14.74 -6.16 -8.18
N THR A 73 -15.73 -6.69 -7.47
CA THR A 73 -16.59 -5.92 -6.56
C THR A 73 -15.80 -5.37 -5.39
N VAL A 74 -14.95 -6.18 -4.74
CA VAL A 74 -14.14 -5.73 -3.60
C VAL A 74 -13.14 -4.65 -4.01
N VAL A 75 -12.41 -4.87 -5.11
CA VAL A 75 -11.47 -3.88 -5.66
C VAL A 75 -12.22 -2.63 -6.13
N GLY A 76 -13.41 -2.78 -6.73
CA GLY A 76 -14.28 -1.68 -7.13
C GLY A 76 -14.71 -0.82 -5.95
N MET A 77 -15.20 -1.42 -4.86
CA MET A 77 -15.55 -0.71 -3.62
C MET A 77 -14.33 0.00 -3.01
N ALA A 78 -13.17 -0.67 -2.97
CA ALA A 78 -11.93 -0.04 -2.51
C ALA A 78 -11.53 1.15 -3.39
N GLY A 79 -11.72 1.04 -4.71
CA GLY A 79 -11.51 2.13 -5.67
C GLY A 79 -12.47 3.31 -5.45
N SER A 80 -13.75 3.05 -5.24
CA SER A 80 -14.75 4.08 -4.91
C SER A 80 -14.41 4.79 -3.60
N ALA A 81 -14.05 4.04 -2.55
CA ALA A 81 -13.60 4.62 -1.30
C ALA A 81 -12.34 5.47 -1.49
N GLY A 82 -11.40 5.01 -2.31
CA GLY A 82 -10.20 5.77 -2.70
C GLY A 82 -10.54 7.07 -3.44
N ALA A 83 -11.51 7.04 -4.36
CA ALA A 83 -11.97 8.22 -5.07
C ALA A 83 -12.60 9.25 -4.13
N ILE A 84 -13.47 8.81 -3.21
CA ILE A 84 -14.07 9.68 -2.19
C ILE A 84 -12.99 10.27 -1.28
N ALA A 85 -12.05 9.44 -0.81
CA ALA A 85 -10.91 9.92 -0.03
C ALA A 85 -10.08 10.95 -0.79
N GLY A 86 -9.84 10.74 -2.09
CA GLY A 86 -9.15 11.70 -2.95
C GLY A 86 -9.88 13.04 -3.08
N LEU A 87 -11.21 13.03 -3.23
CA LEU A 87 -12.02 14.26 -3.27
C LEU A 87 -11.90 15.09 -1.99
N ILE A 88 -11.77 14.43 -0.83
CA ILE A 88 -11.65 15.10 0.47
C ILE A 88 -10.20 15.52 0.76
N ILE A 89 -9.23 14.65 0.46
CA ILE A 89 -7.82 14.86 0.80
C ILE A 89 -7.17 15.88 -0.12
N ASN A 90 -7.54 15.97 -1.40
CA ASN A 90 -6.96 16.93 -2.34
C ASN A 90 -7.03 18.39 -1.88
N PRO A 91 -8.20 18.95 -1.48
CA PRO A 91 -8.24 20.31 -0.95
C PRO A 91 -7.51 20.43 0.39
N LEU A 92 -7.57 19.40 1.24
CA LEU A 92 -6.85 19.39 2.52
C LEU A 92 -5.33 19.47 2.36
N ILE A 93 -4.77 18.77 1.35
CA ILE A 93 -3.35 18.88 0.97
C ILE A 93 -2.99 20.35 0.70
N GLY A 94 -3.83 21.06 -0.07
CA GLY A 94 -3.61 22.48 -0.36
C GLY A 94 -3.55 23.34 0.90
N VAL A 95 -4.51 23.16 1.82
CA VAL A 95 -4.55 23.87 3.10
C VAL A 95 -3.31 23.57 3.96
N VAL A 96 -2.90 22.30 4.04
CA VAL A 96 -1.73 21.90 4.83
C VAL A 96 -0.44 22.49 4.26
N VAL A 97 -0.27 22.47 2.94
CA VAL A 97 0.92 23.03 2.29
C VAL A 97 0.98 24.54 2.46
N GLN A 98 -0.16 25.24 2.35
CA GLN A 98 -0.22 26.69 2.52
C GLN A 98 0.09 27.17 3.94
N ASN A 99 -0.37 26.43 4.95
CA ASN A 99 -0.23 26.84 6.36
C ASN A 99 1.01 26.26 7.05
N TYR A 100 1.55 25.14 6.57
CA TYR A 100 2.67 24.44 7.18
C TYR A 100 3.79 24.19 6.17
N SER A 101 3.79 23.03 5.50
CA SER A 101 4.81 22.59 4.55
C SER A 101 4.34 21.29 3.87
N TYR A 102 5.13 20.77 2.93
CA TYR A 102 4.95 19.43 2.38
C TYR A 102 5.38 18.31 3.34
N LEU A 103 6.20 18.61 4.35
CA LEU A 103 6.76 17.58 5.26
C LEU A 103 5.68 16.72 5.97
N PRO A 104 4.58 17.28 6.52
CA PRO A 104 3.52 16.47 7.12
C PRO A 104 2.89 15.46 6.15
N LEU A 105 2.79 15.80 4.86
CA LEU A 105 2.23 14.93 3.83
C LEU A 105 3.18 13.78 3.49
N TRP A 106 4.50 14.05 3.46
CA TRP A 106 5.52 13.02 3.29
C TRP A 106 5.60 12.06 4.48
N ILE A 107 5.40 12.56 5.70
CA ILE A 107 5.30 11.73 6.91
C ILE A 107 4.04 10.87 6.86
N ALA A 108 2.88 11.46 6.55
CA ALA A 108 1.63 10.74 6.44
C ALA A 108 1.71 9.62 5.38
N SER A 109 2.24 9.93 4.19
CA SER A 109 2.38 8.93 3.12
C SER A 109 3.32 7.78 3.50
N GLY A 110 4.39 8.05 4.25
CA GLY A 110 5.31 7.03 4.72
C GLY A 110 4.74 6.09 5.79
N ILE A 111 3.82 6.58 6.63
CA ILE A 111 3.22 5.83 7.74
C ILE A 111 1.98 5.02 7.30
N LEU A 112 1.25 5.48 6.28
CA LEU A 112 0.00 4.85 5.84
C LEU A 112 0.17 3.38 5.41
N TYR A 113 1.29 3.01 4.77
CA TYR A 113 1.53 1.62 4.37
C TYR A 113 1.89 0.71 5.54
N PRO A 114 2.80 1.09 6.47
CA PRO A 114 2.96 0.38 7.74
C PRO A 114 1.66 0.18 8.49
N LEU A 115 0.83 1.22 8.59
CA LEU A 115 -0.48 1.12 9.24
C LEU A 115 -1.39 0.13 8.52
N ALA A 116 -1.50 0.24 7.19
CA ALA A 116 -2.27 -0.70 6.38
C ALA A 116 -1.74 -2.14 6.51
N PHE A 117 -0.42 -2.31 6.67
CA PHE A 117 0.20 -3.62 6.85
C PHE A 117 -0.13 -4.22 8.21
N ILE A 118 -0.10 -3.40 9.27
CA ILE A 118 -0.55 -3.80 10.61
C ILE A 118 -2.02 -4.24 10.57
N LEU A 119 -2.89 -3.47 9.92
CA LEU A 119 -4.29 -3.85 9.74
C LEU A 119 -4.40 -5.18 8.97
N LEU A 120 -3.64 -5.35 7.89
CA LEU A 120 -3.63 -6.59 7.11
C LEU A 120 -3.24 -7.81 7.95
N ILE A 121 -2.16 -7.75 8.72
CA ILE A 121 -1.71 -8.90 9.54
C ILE A 121 -2.66 -9.21 10.69
N LEU A 122 -3.34 -8.18 11.23
CA LEU A 122 -4.31 -8.33 12.32
C LEU A 122 -5.62 -8.97 11.84
N TYR A 123 -6.19 -8.46 10.75
CA TYR A 123 -7.48 -8.93 10.23
C TYR A 123 -7.34 -10.17 9.33
N ILE A 124 -6.26 -10.29 8.56
CA ILE A 124 -6.02 -11.42 7.65
C ILE A 124 -4.91 -12.30 8.24
N ARG A 125 -5.28 -13.10 9.26
CA ARG A 125 -4.33 -14.01 9.94
C ARG A 125 -3.77 -15.09 9.02
N ARG A 126 -4.60 -15.66 8.13
CA ARG A 126 -4.17 -16.56 7.07
C ARG A 126 -4.90 -16.27 5.77
N ILE A 127 -4.16 -16.15 4.68
CA ILE A 127 -4.72 -16.05 3.34
C ILE A 127 -5.23 -17.44 2.92
N ARG A 128 -6.55 -17.62 3.00
CA ARG A 128 -7.27 -18.82 2.56
C ARG A 128 -8.60 -18.39 1.92
N PRO A 129 -9.09 -19.09 0.89
CA PRO A 129 -10.38 -18.80 0.31
C PRO A 129 -11.46 -18.78 1.37
N VAL A 130 -12.25 -17.70 1.40
CA VAL A 130 -13.46 -17.60 2.20
C VAL A 130 -14.48 -18.52 1.53
N ILE A 131 -14.87 -19.59 2.20
CA ILE A 131 -15.92 -20.49 1.71
C ILE A 131 -17.23 -19.73 1.86
N ILE A 132 -17.69 -19.10 0.78
CA ILE A 132 -19.03 -18.52 0.71
C ILE A 132 -19.96 -19.69 0.39
N SER A 133 -20.59 -20.29 1.41
CA SER A 133 -21.67 -21.25 1.18
C SER A 133 -22.85 -20.47 0.62
N HIS A 134 -23.17 -20.69 -0.66
CA HIS A 134 -24.47 -20.36 -1.22
C HIS A 134 -25.47 -21.44 -0.84
#